data_AF-A0A7Y2WC18-F1
#
_entry.id   AF-A0A7Y2WC18-F1
#
_cell.length_a   1.000
_cell.length_b   1.000
_cell.length_c   1.000
_cell.angle_alpha   90.00
_cell.angle_beta   90.00
_cell.angle_gamma   90.00
#
_symmetry.space_group_name_H-M   'P 1'
#
loop_
_entity.id
_entity.type
_entity.pdbx_description
1 polymer ?
#
loop_
_entity_poly.entity_id
_entity_poly.type
_entity_poly.pdbx_seq_one_letter_code
_entity_poly.pdbx_strand_id
1 'polypeptide(L)' 'MWDLIKMLSSITSQKLVDTVANNTILEFYHEAEKLGLSNDQVHDKVNEFISSPLFVQRVGERMEELAAKFNVGEVTRPH' A
#
# COMPACT_ATOMS: atom_id res chain seq x y z
N MET A 1 -15.41 11.38 23.79
CA MET A 1 -14.40 12.19 23.05
C MET A 1 -13.18 11.35 22.67
N TRP A 2 -12.70 10.44 23.54
CA TRP A 2 -11.64 9.48 23.21
C TRP A 2 -12.01 8.44 22.13
N ASP A 3 -13.28 8.02 22.05
CA ASP A 3 -13.74 7.08 21.01
C ASP A 3 -13.73 7.65 19.60
N LEU A 4 -14.03 8.96 19.45
CA LEU A 4 -13.99 9.64 18.15
C LEU A 4 -12.56 9.73 17.61
N ILE A 5 -11.56 9.95 18.47
CA ILE A 5 -10.15 10.00 18.06
C ILE A 5 -9.67 8.62 17.61
N LYS A 6 -10.05 7.54 18.32
CA LYS A 6 -9.75 6.16 17.90
C LYS A 6 -10.45 5.79 16.59
N MET A 7 -11.71 6.20 16.43
CA MET A 7 -12.48 5.95 15.21
C MET A 7 -11.89 6.71 14.01
N LEU A 8 -11.51 7.98 14.18
CA LEU A 8 -10.84 8.77 13.14
C LEU A 8 -9.45 8.22 12.80
N SER A 9 -8.68 7.78 13.79
CA SER A 9 -7.40 7.10 13.57
C SER A 9 -7.57 5.81 12.78
N SER A 10 -8.57 4.98 13.11
CA SER A 10 -8.87 3.74 12.40
C SER A 10 -9.29 3.98 10.94
N ILE A 11 -10.13 5.00 10.70
CA ILE A 11 -10.57 5.38 9.34
C ILE A 11 -9.37 5.86 8.51
N THR A 12 -8.46 6.62 9.12
CA THR A 12 -7.28 7.16 8.44
C THR A 12 -6.29 6.05 8.09
N SER A 13 -6.06 5.11 9.01
CA SER A 13 -5.23 3.93 8.76
C SER A 13 -5.81 3.05 7.65
N GLN A 14 -7.12 2.85 7.61
CA GLN A 14 -7.75 2.03 6.58
C GLN A 14 -7.65 2.64 5.19
N LYS A 15 -7.88 3.95 5.06
CA LYS A 15 -7.67 4.68 3.80
C LYS A 15 -6.23 4.67 3.32
N LEU A 16 -5.27 4.71 4.26
CA LEU A 16 -3.85 4.61 3.93
C LEU A 16 -3.53 3.22 3.35
N VAL A 17 -4.00 2.16 4.00
CA VAL A 17 -3.85 0.78 3.51
C VAL A 17 -4.48 0.62 2.13
N ASP A 18 -5.71 1.12 1.92
CA ASP A 18 -6.38 1.07 0.61
C ASP A 18 -5.59 1.81 -0.47
N THR A 19 -5.01 2.95 -0.14
CA THR A 19 -4.19 3.74 -1.07
C THR A 19 -2.91 3.00 -1.46
N VAL A 20 -2.22 2.39 -0.49
CA VAL A 20 -0.99 1.63 -0.72
C VAL A 20 -1.28 0.34 -1.50
N ALA A 21 -2.37 -0.35 -1.16
CA ALA A 21 -2.86 -1.51 -1.89
C ALA A 21 -3.13 -1.17 -3.35
N ASN A 22 -3.90 -0.11 -3.62
CA ASN A 22 -4.21 0.34 -4.98
C ASN A 22 -2.95 0.73 -5.76
N ASN A 23 -2.02 1.47 -5.16
CA ASN A 23 -0.77 1.82 -5.81
C ASN A 23 0.07 0.58 -6.15
N THR A 24 0.12 -0.41 -5.25
CA THR A 24 0.84 -1.67 -5.48
C THR A 24 0.24 -2.46 -6.64
N ILE A 25 -1.09 -2.47 -6.75
CA ILE A 25 -1.81 -3.09 -7.88
C ILE A 25 -1.48 -2.38 -9.19
N LEU A 26 -1.50 -1.05 -9.20
CA LEU A 26 -1.18 -0.24 -10.38
C LEU A 26 0.27 -0.41 -10.83
N GLU A 27 1.22 -0.46 -9.91
CA GLU A 27 2.63 -0.76 -10.21
C GLU A 27 2.75 -2.12 -10.90
N PHE A 28 2.15 -3.17 -10.32
CA PHE A 28 2.20 -4.51 -10.88
C PHE A 28 1.49 -4.62 -12.24
N TYR A 29 0.36 -3.94 -12.40
CA TYR A 29 -0.36 -3.86 -13.68
C TYR A 29 0.54 -3.25 -14.76
N HIS A 30 1.23 -2.14 -14.44
CA HIS A 30 2.09 -1.44 -15.39
C HIS A 30 3.37 -2.24 -15.71
N GLU A 31 3.90 -3.00 -14.75
CA GLU A 31 4.99 -3.95 -14.99
C GLU A 31 4.55 -5.09 -15.93
N ALA A 32 3.35 -5.64 -15.72
CA ALA A 32 2.81 -6.70 -16.56
C ALA A 32 2.50 -6.20 -18.00
N GLU A 33 2.01 -4.97 -18.15
CA GLU A 33 1.77 -4.34 -19.45
C GLU A 33 3.09 -4.14 -20.22
N LYS A 34 4.17 -3.73 -19.54
CA LYS A 34 5.51 -3.57 -20.15
C LYS A 34 6.11 -4.87 -20.67
N LEU A 35 5.64 -6.03 -20.19
CA LEU A 35 6.06 -7.34 -20.69
C LEU A 35 5.39 -7.71 -22.02
N GLY A 36 4.55 -6.83 -22.60
CA GLY A 36 3.86 -7.06 -23.85
C GLY A 36 2.71 -8.06 -23.74
N LEU A 37 2.20 -8.27 -22.52
CA LEU A 37 1.05 -9.12 -22.27
C LEU A 37 -0.24 -8.46 -22.76
N SER A 38 -1.19 -9.27 -23.21
CA SER A 38 -2.53 -8.77 -23.54
C SER A 38 -3.27 -8.33 -22.27
N ASN A 39 -4.22 -7.40 -22.38
CA ASN A 39 -4.99 -6.90 -21.21
C ASN A 39 -5.60 -8.04 -20.38
N ASP A 40 -6.15 -9.07 -21.02
CA ASP A 40 -6.71 -10.23 -20.30
C ASP A 40 -5.64 -10.98 -19.48
N GLN A 41 -4.44 -11.15 -20.05
CA GLN A 41 -3.33 -11.81 -19.35
C GLN A 41 -2.77 -10.96 -18.21
N VAL A 42 -2.73 -9.63 -18.38
CA VAL A 42 -2.37 -8.69 -17.32
C VAL A 42 -3.39 -8.79 -16.18
N HIS A 43 -4.68 -8.79 -16.51
CA HIS A 43 -5.75 -8.87 -15.53
C HIS A 43 -5.72 -10.20 -14.75
N ASP A 44 -5.49 -11.33 -15.42
CA ASP A 44 -5.32 -12.63 -14.77
C ASP A 44 -4.11 -12.65 -13.83
N LYS A 45 -2.97 -12.13 -14.27
CA LYS A 45 -1.77 -12.04 -13.42
C LYS A 45 -1.97 -11.11 -12.23
N VAL A 46 -2.65 -9.98 -12.42
CA VAL A 46 -2.96 -9.04 -11.35
C VAL A 46 -3.89 -9.70 -10.33
N ASN A 47 -4.90 -10.44 -10.76
CA ASN A 47 -5.79 -11.18 -9.87
C ASN A 47 -5.07 -12.30 -9.10
N GLU A 48 -4.16 -13.03 -9.76
CA GLU A 48 -3.31 -14.03 -9.11
C GLU A 48 -2.40 -13.37 -8.07
N PHE A 49 -1.82 -12.21 -8.40
CA PHE A 49 -0.98 -11.45 -7.50
C PHE A 49 -1.78 -10.93 -6.28
N ILE A 50 -2.94 -10.31 -6.48
CA ILE A 50 -3.80 -9.79 -5.39
C ILE A 50 -4.26 -10.91 -4.46
N SER A 51 -4.53 -12.09 -5.02
CA SER A 51 -4.94 -13.27 -4.23
C SER A 51 -3.77 -13.98 -3.55
N SER A 52 -2.54 -13.61 -3.87
CA SER A 52 -1.33 -14.21 -3.33
C SER A 52 -0.93 -13.59 -1.98
N PRO A 53 -0.39 -14.37 -1.03
CA PRO A 53 0.20 -13.83 0.20
C PRO A 53 1.33 -12.81 -0.07
N LEU A 54 1.95 -12.84 -1.26
CA LEU A 54 2.95 -11.86 -1.68
C LEU A 54 2.41 -10.44 -1.77
N PHE A 55 1.13 -10.26 -2.14
CA PHE A 55 0.51 -8.94 -2.20
C PHE A 55 0.41 -8.33 -0.80
N VAL A 56 -0.06 -9.11 0.17
CA VAL A 56 -0.16 -8.66 1.57
C VAL A 56 1.21 -8.31 2.13
N GLN A 57 2.24 -9.10 1.82
CA GLN A 57 3.61 -8.81 2.21
C GLN A 57 4.11 -7.48 1.62
N ARG A 58 3.95 -7.28 0.30
CA ARG A 58 4.36 -6.03 -0.36
C ARG A 58 3.63 -4.80 0.16
N VAL A 59 2.32 -4.91 0.39
CA VAL A 59 1.54 -3.82 0.99
C VAL A 59 2.05 -3.51 2.40
N GLY A 60 2.37 -4.55 3.19
CA GLY A 60 3.00 -4.42 4.51
C GLY A 60 4.33 -3.68 4.44
N GLU A 61 5.25 -4.12 3.59
CA GLU A 61 6.57 -3.49 3.40
C GLU A 61 6.44 -2.01 3.00
N ARG A 62 5.55 -1.70 2.05
CA ARG A 62 5.31 -0.31 1.61
C ARG A 62 4.68 0.55 2.71
N MET A 63 3.80 -0.03 3.52
CA MET A 63 3.24 0.63 4.70
C MET A 63 4.32 0.90 5.76
N GLU A 64 5.24 -0.04 5.99
CA GLU A 64 6.38 0.13 6.89
C GLU A 64 7.36 1.19 6.38
N GLU A 65 7.66 1.22 5.07
CA GLU A 65 8.47 2.26 4.45
C GLU A 65 7.82 3.64 4.58
N LEU A 66 6.50 3.74 4.36
CA LEU A 66 5.77 4.99 4.57
C LEU A 66 5.80 5.39 6.04
N ALA A 67 5.50 4.47 6.95
CA ALA A 67 5.57 4.71 8.39
C ALA A 67 6.96 5.19 8.80
N ALA A 68 8.03 4.58 8.29
CA ALA A 68 9.40 5.00 8.51
C ALA A 68 9.65 6.41 7.97
N LYS A 69 9.21 6.74 6.74
CA LYS A 69 9.33 8.11 6.18
C LYS A 69 8.60 9.16 7.03
N PHE A 70 7.44 8.83 7.59
CA PHE A 70 6.72 9.71 8.50
C PHE A 70 7.37 9.79 9.89
N ASN A 71 7.96 8.70 10.40
CA ASN A 71 8.70 8.68 11.67
C ASN A 71 10.08 9.37 11.59
N VAL A 72 10.69 9.47 10.41
CA VAL A 72 11.89 10.30 10.18
C VAL A 72 11.56 11.81 10.25
N GLY A 73 10.28 12.17 10.38
CA GLY A 73 9.81 13.49 10.79
C GLY A 73 9.83 13.75 12.30
N GLU A 74 10.37 12.84 13.12
CA GLU A 74 10.57 13.08 14.56
C GLU A 74 11.76 14.05 14.77
N VAL A 75 11.42 15.34 14.67
CA VAL A 75 11.93 16.46 15.45
C VAL A 75 13.38 16.27 15.95
N THR A 76 14.34 16.77 15.19
CA THR A 76 15.60 17.26 15.76
C THR A 76 15.24 18.38 16.75
N ARG A 77 14.94 18.04 18.01
CA ARG A 77 15.01 18.98 19.12
C ARG A 77 16.49 19.34 19.26
N PRO A 78 16.92 20.58 18.94
CA PRO A 78 18.27 20.98 19.26
C PRO A 78 18.39 20.95 20.79
N HIS A 79 19.39 20.22 21.26
CA HIS A 79 19.74 20.19 22.67
C HIS A 79 20.57 21.41 23.05
#